data_AF-A0A8J3R5H5-F1
#
_entry.id   AF-A0A8J3R5H5-F1
#
_cell.length_a   1.000
_cell.length_b   1.000
_cell.length_c   1.000
_cell.angle_alpha   90.00
_cell.angle_beta   90.00
_cell.angle_gamma   90.00
#
_symmetry.space_group_name_H-M   'P 1'
#
loop_
_entity.id
_entity.type
_entity.pdbx_description
1 polymer ?
#
loop_
_entity_poly.entity_id
_entity_poly.type
_entity_poly.pdbx_seq_one_letter_code
_entity_poly.pdbx_strand_id
1 'polypeptide(L)'
;MSRPCPSRLTPAHLRQLLDADGRPAGPALIPTGPGGQPGAPVEVDRLVNATGLIGLAGRQHPIGYHFAGRRVTVRLDHGVMQIIADGLLLRSLPNPLTPSQQSRLRDARPAGPPPQPAPEPPRVQRRVSCRGALTIAGQRVHVGLLHAGRTLDVEAADTTLRIYDGDQLITETARTTAKPIARFKVRKPELPRQHQSPTTD
;
A
#
# COMPACT_ATOMS: atom_id res chain seq x y z
N MET A 1 -10.56 -31.60 -0.32
CA MET A 1 -11.13 -31.21 -1.63
C MET A 1 -12.58 -31.66 -1.65
N SER A 2 -13.55 -30.81 -1.32
CA SER A 2 -14.98 -31.19 -1.34
C SER A 2 -15.58 -30.79 -2.67
N ARG A 3 -16.06 -31.78 -3.43
CA ARG A 3 -16.89 -31.55 -4.62
C ARG A 3 -18.29 -31.13 -4.17
N PRO A 4 -18.95 -30.16 -4.82
CA PRO A 4 -20.35 -29.86 -4.55
C PRO A 4 -21.20 -31.09 -4.91
N CYS A 5 -21.99 -31.56 -3.94
CA CYS A 5 -22.94 -32.65 -4.17
C CYS A 5 -24.11 -32.12 -5.03
N PRO A 6 -24.50 -32.80 -6.12
CA PRO A 6 -25.69 -32.42 -6.86
C PRO A 6 -26.91 -32.61 -5.96
N SER A 7 -27.74 -31.58 -5.84
CA SER A 7 -28.97 -31.63 -5.08
C SER A 7 -29.91 -32.71 -5.64
N ARG A 8 -30.40 -33.62 -4.79
CA ARG A 8 -31.40 -34.65 -5.16
C ARG A 8 -32.84 -34.12 -5.22
N LEU A 9 -33.05 -32.82 -5.01
CA LEU A 9 -34.37 -32.19 -5.07
C LEU A 9 -34.79 -32.01 -6.54
N THR A 10 -35.83 -32.72 -6.94
CA THR A 10 -36.44 -32.59 -8.27
C THR A 10 -37.49 -31.46 -8.26
N PRO A 11 -37.85 -30.91 -9.43
CA PRO A 11 -38.87 -29.87 -9.53
C PRO A 11 -40.26 -30.27 -8.96
N ALA A 12 -40.57 -31.57 -8.94
CA ALA A 12 -41.80 -32.08 -8.33
C ALA A 12 -41.78 -31.92 -6.80
N HIS A 13 -40.64 -32.22 -6.16
CA HIS A 13 -40.47 -32.01 -4.72
C HIS A 13 -40.53 -30.53 -4.34
N LEU A 14 -40.06 -29.63 -5.22
CA LEU A 14 -40.17 -28.18 -5.01
C LEU A 14 -41.63 -27.71 -5.04
N ARG A 15 -42.46 -28.25 -5.94
CA ARG A 15 -43.91 -27.95 -5.98
C ARG A 15 -44.63 -28.44 -4.73
N GLN A 16 -44.33 -29.66 -4.29
CA GLN A 16 -44.92 -30.23 -3.08
C GLN A 16 -44.57 -29.45 -1.81
N LEU A 17 -43.38 -28.84 -1.74
CA LEU A 17 -43.00 -27.94 -0.65
C LEU A 17 -43.79 -26.62 -0.67
N LEU A 18 -44.04 -26.06 -1.86
CA LEU A 18 -44.84 -24.84 -2.02
C LEU A 18 -46.31 -25.06 -1.67
N ASP A 19 -46.86 -26.22 -2.01
CA ASP A 19 -48.24 -26.60 -1.66
C ASP A 19 -48.42 -26.86 -0.15
N ALA A 20 -47.33 -27.13 0.58
CA ALA A 20 -47.31 -27.36 2.04
C ALA A 20 -46.92 -26.10 2.85
N ASP A 21 -47.27 -24.91 2.35
CA ASP A 21 -46.91 -23.59 2.94
C ASP A 21 -45.40 -23.31 3.04
N GLY A 22 -44.58 -24.03 2.28
CA GLY A 22 -43.15 -23.78 2.18
C GLY A 22 -42.90 -22.39 1.60
N ARG A 23 -42.40 -21.46 2.41
CA ARG A 23 -42.03 -20.13 1.92
C ARG A 23 -40.72 -20.22 1.14
N PRO A 24 -40.61 -19.57 -0.03
CA PRO A 24 -39.34 -19.46 -0.72
C PRO A 24 -38.31 -18.88 0.24
N ALA A 25 -37.11 -19.45 0.27
CA ALA A 25 -36.00 -18.84 0.97
C ALA A 25 -35.92 -17.39 0.46
N GLY A 26 -36.04 -16.42 1.38
CA GLY A 26 -35.93 -15.00 1.02
C GLY A 26 -34.66 -14.75 0.22
N PRO A 27 -34.55 -13.60 -0.48
CA PRO A 27 -33.36 -13.28 -1.25
C PRO A 27 -32.13 -13.54 -0.37
N ALA A 28 -31.19 -14.34 -0.89
CA ALA A 28 -30.02 -14.71 -0.14
C ALA A 28 -29.39 -13.46 0.46
N LEU A 29 -29.17 -13.44 1.77
CA LEU A 29 -28.39 -12.37 2.44
C LEU A 29 -26.90 -12.45 2.09
N ILE A 30 -26.51 -13.42 1.26
CA ILE A 30 -25.28 -13.35 0.50
C ILE A 30 -25.51 -12.22 -0.50
N PRO A 31 -24.71 -11.13 -0.49
CA PRO A 31 -24.76 -10.18 -1.59
C PRO A 31 -24.36 -10.94 -2.85
N THR A 32 -25.36 -11.47 -3.56
CA THR A 32 -25.33 -11.66 -4.99
C THR A 32 -25.40 -10.25 -5.55
N GLY A 33 -24.34 -9.47 -5.32
CA GLY A 33 -24.11 -8.28 -6.10
C GLY A 33 -24.15 -8.72 -7.57
N PRO A 34 -24.80 -7.95 -8.45
CA PRO A 34 -24.67 -8.22 -9.88
C PRO A 34 -23.19 -8.42 -10.15
N GLY A 35 -22.84 -9.56 -10.76
CA GLY A 35 -21.47 -9.85 -11.19
C GLY A 35 -20.89 -8.56 -11.73
N GLY A 36 -19.81 -8.11 -11.06
CA GLY A 36 -19.37 -6.72 -11.08
C GLY A 36 -19.55 -6.10 -12.45
N GLN A 37 -20.24 -4.97 -12.51
CA GLN A 37 -20.32 -4.18 -13.73
C GLN A 37 -18.91 -4.11 -14.32
N PRO A 38 -18.71 -4.39 -15.62
CA PRO A 38 -17.39 -4.34 -16.23
C PRO A 38 -16.73 -2.98 -15.93
N GLY A 39 -15.67 -2.99 -15.13
CA GLY A 39 -14.98 -1.78 -14.69
C GLY A 39 -15.28 -1.30 -13.27
N ALA A 40 -16.16 -1.97 -12.51
CA ALA A 40 -16.32 -1.71 -11.09
C ALA A 40 -15.03 -2.11 -10.34
N PRO A 41 -14.57 -1.30 -9.38
CA PRO A 41 -13.33 -1.59 -8.68
C PRO A 41 -13.46 -2.87 -7.86
N VAL A 42 -12.42 -3.71 -7.94
CA VAL A 42 -12.36 -4.99 -7.22
C VAL A 42 -11.17 -5.02 -6.28
N GLU A 43 -11.35 -5.66 -5.14
CA GLU A 43 -10.30 -5.87 -4.15
C GLU A 43 -10.00 -7.34 -4.00
N VAL A 44 -8.73 -7.65 -3.78
CA VAL A 44 -8.29 -9.02 -3.53
C VAL A 44 -7.08 -9.07 -2.63
N ASP A 45 -7.12 -9.94 -1.62
CA ASP A 45 -5.98 -10.09 -0.71
C ASP A 45 -4.94 -11.06 -1.28
N ARG A 46 -3.67 -10.63 -1.26
CA ARG A 46 -2.53 -11.40 -1.75
C ARG A 46 -1.40 -11.40 -0.75
N LEU A 47 -0.77 -12.57 -0.61
CA LEU A 47 0.49 -12.69 0.12
C LEU A 47 1.63 -12.27 -0.80
N VAL A 48 2.50 -11.41 -0.29
CA VAL A 48 3.71 -11.02 -1.00
C VAL A 48 4.78 -12.08 -0.74
N ASN A 49 5.34 -12.65 -1.80
CA ASN A 49 6.39 -13.64 -1.66
C ASN A 49 7.71 -13.03 -1.13
N ALA A 50 8.70 -13.88 -0.87
CA ALA A 50 10.00 -13.44 -0.36
C ALA A 50 10.75 -12.47 -1.30
N THR A 51 10.43 -12.45 -2.60
CA THR A 51 11.07 -11.56 -3.59
C THR A 51 10.29 -10.28 -3.87
N GLY A 52 9.15 -10.04 -3.19
CA GLY A 52 8.35 -8.83 -3.37
C GLY A 52 7.35 -8.87 -4.53
N LEU A 53 6.93 -10.08 -4.94
CA LEU A 53 5.93 -10.30 -5.99
C LEU A 53 4.59 -10.75 -5.39
N ILE A 54 3.51 -10.43 -6.11
CA ILE A 54 2.15 -10.94 -5.85
C ILE A 54 1.62 -11.71 -7.06
N GLY A 55 0.82 -12.75 -6.80
CA GLY A 55 0.12 -13.50 -7.83
C GLY A 55 -1.24 -12.87 -8.19
N LEU A 56 -1.42 -12.45 -9.44
CA LEU A 56 -2.71 -11.99 -9.98
C LEU A 56 -2.98 -12.64 -11.34
N ALA A 57 -4.20 -13.13 -11.54
CA ALA A 57 -4.62 -13.79 -12.80
C ALA A 57 -3.62 -14.84 -13.34
N GLY A 58 -2.94 -15.58 -12.45
CA GLY A 58 -1.95 -16.60 -12.82
C GLY A 58 -0.56 -16.07 -13.16
N ARG A 59 -0.30 -14.76 -13.04
CA ARG A 59 1.01 -14.13 -13.28
C ARG A 59 1.57 -13.49 -12.00
N GLN A 60 2.88 -13.32 -11.96
CA GLN A 60 3.57 -12.63 -10.87
C GLN A 60 3.79 -11.16 -11.23
N HIS A 61 3.47 -10.27 -10.29
CA HIS A 61 3.62 -8.82 -10.46
C HIS A 61 4.50 -8.24 -9.36
N PRO A 62 5.55 -7.47 -9.71
CA PRO A 62 6.42 -6.87 -8.72
C PRO A 62 5.73 -5.69 -8.03
N ILE A 63 5.73 -5.72 -6.70
CA ILE A 63 5.26 -4.60 -5.88
C ILE A 63 6.36 -4.08 -4.94
N GLY A 64 7.44 -4.85 -4.76
CA GLY A 64 8.65 -4.47 -4.05
C GLY A 64 8.94 -5.36 -2.84
N TYR A 65 10.23 -5.61 -2.61
CA TYR A 65 10.72 -6.49 -1.54
C TYR A 65 10.34 -6.01 -0.13
N HIS A 66 10.10 -4.70 0.06
CA HIS A 66 9.70 -4.12 1.35
C HIS A 66 8.36 -4.64 1.89
N PHE A 67 7.57 -5.28 1.04
CA PHE A 67 6.30 -5.89 1.44
C PHE A 67 6.41 -7.41 1.63
N ALA A 68 7.58 -8.03 1.42
CA ALA A 68 7.77 -9.47 1.49
C ALA A 68 7.23 -10.06 2.81
N GLY A 69 6.47 -11.16 2.70
CA GLY A 69 5.84 -11.84 3.84
C GLY A 69 4.59 -11.18 4.40
N ARG A 70 4.20 -9.99 3.91
CA ARG A 70 2.96 -9.33 4.32
C ARG A 70 1.77 -9.80 3.49
N ARG A 71 0.57 -9.80 4.08
CA ARG A 71 -0.69 -9.85 3.33
C ARG A 71 -1.11 -8.43 3.01
N VAL A 72 -1.41 -8.16 1.74
CA VAL A 72 -1.84 -6.85 1.26
C VAL A 72 -3.17 -6.99 0.53
N THR A 73 -4.00 -5.95 0.62
CA THR A 73 -5.19 -5.81 -0.21
C THR A 73 -4.80 -5.12 -1.50
N VAL A 74 -5.07 -5.78 -2.63
CA VAL A 74 -4.84 -5.25 -3.97
C VAL A 74 -6.18 -4.76 -4.49
N ARG A 75 -6.33 -3.44 -4.58
CA ARG A 75 -7.49 -2.79 -5.20
C ARG A 75 -7.17 -2.48 -6.65
N LEU A 76 -8.01 -2.93 -7.57
CA LEU A 76 -7.91 -2.69 -8.99
C LEU A 76 -9.04 -1.77 -9.39
N ASP A 77 -8.68 -0.55 -9.81
CA ASP A 77 -9.61 0.54 -10.06
C ASP A 77 -9.14 1.31 -11.29
N HIS A 78 -9.96 1.36 -12.34
CA HIS A 78 -9.76 2.15 -13.56
C HIS A 78 -8.29 2.35 -13.99
N GLY A 79 -7.64 1.28 -14.48
CA GLY A 79 -6.27 1.36 -15.01
C GLY A 79 -5.17 1.49 -13.94
N VAL A 80 -5.52 1.54 -12.65
CA VAL A 80 -4.60 1.62 -11.51
C VAL A 80 -4.76 0.40 -10.61
N MET A 81 -3.63 -0.10 -10.11
CA MET A 81 -3.50 -1.12 -9.09
C MET A 81 -2.96 -0.46 -7.81
N GLN A 82 -3.77 -0.46 -6.76
CA GLN A 82 -3.45 0.11 -5.47
C GLN A 82 -3.16 -1.01 -4.47
N ILE A 83 -2.01 -0.92 -3.80
CA ILE A 83 -1.58 -1.84 -2.75
C ILE A 83 -1.89 -1.20 -1.41
N ILE A 84 -2.73 -1.85 -0.62
CA ILE A 84 -3.23 -1.35 0.65
C ILE A 84 -2.82 -2.33 1.75
N ALA A 85 -2.38 -1.83 2.90
CA ALA A 85 -2.28 -2.63 4.12
C ALA A 85 -2.74 -1.79 5.31
N ASP A 86 -3.40 -2.44 6.27
CA ASP A 86 -3.88 -1.78 7.49
C ASP A 86 -4.77 -0.55 7.20
N GLY A 87 -5.49 -0.58 6.08
CA GLY A 87 -6.36 0.51 5.60
C GLY A 87 -5.64 1.69 4.93
N LEU A 88 -4.31 1.67 4.85
CA LEU A 88 -3.49 2.73 4.25
C LEU A 88 -3.03 2.34 2.84
N LEU A 89 -3.13 3.28 1.90
CA LEU A 89 -2.55 3.13 0.58
C LEU A 89 -1.02 3.12 0.69
N LEU A 90 -0.39 1.99 0.37
CA LEU A 90 1.06 1.80 0.41
C LEU A 90 1.75 2.08 -0.92
N ARG A 91 1.07 1.83 -2.04
CA ARG A 91 1.62 2.03 -3.39
C ARG A 91 0.54 2.05 -4.45
N SER A 92 0.73 2.85 -5.49
CA SER A 92 -0.05 2.81 -6.73
C SER A 92 0.83 2.42 -7.91
N LEU A 93 0.31 1.54 -8.76
CA LEU A 93 0.98 1.01 -9.96
C LEU A 93 0.00 0.99 -11.13
N PRO A 94 0.47 0.99 -12.39
CA PRO A 94 -0.40 0.71 -13.53
C PRO A 94 -1.06 -0.65 -13.38
N ASN A 95 -2.37 -0.75 -13.65
CA ASN A 95 -3.10 -2.00 -13.61
C ASN A 95 -2.67 -2.89 -14.78
N PRO A 96 -2.09 -4.07 -14.51
CA PRO A 96 -1.61 -4.97 -15.56
C PRO A 96 -2.70 -5.90 -16.12
N LEU A 97 -3.93 -5.84 -15.57
CA LEU A 97 -5.00 -6.78 -15.88
C LEU A 97 -6.09 -6.16 -16.76
N THR A 98 -6.53 -6.93 -17.76
CA THR A 98 -7.73 -6.60 -18.52
C THR A 98 -9.00 -6.81 -17.69
N PRO A 99 -10.14 -6.17 -18.02
CA PRO A 99 -11.40 -6.38 -17.33
C PRO A 99 -11.84 -7.86 -17.26
N SER A 100 -11.55 -8.65 -18.31
CA SER A 100 -11.85 -10.08 -18.35
C SER A 100 -10.95 -10.94 -17.46
N GLN A 101 -9.72 -10.50 -17.17
CA GLN A 101 -8.85 -11.14 -16.19
C GLN A 101 -9.27 -10.78 -14.77
N GLN A 102 -9.72 -9.55 -14.55
CA GLN A 102 -10.22 -9.08 -13.26
C GLN A 102 -11.46 -9.86 -12.83
N SER A 103 -12.42 -10.11 -13.74
CA SER A 103 -13.63 -10.89 -13.44
C SER A 103 -13.35 -12.36 -13.10
N ARG A 104 -12.18 -12.88 -13.47
CA ARG A 104 -11.73 -14.25 -13.17
C ARG A 104 -10.83 -14.34 -11.94
N LEU A 105 -10.56 -13.23 -11.27
CA LEU A 105 -9.75 -13.24 -10.06
C LEU A 105 -10.46 -14.04 -8.96
N ARG A 106 -9.75 -15.04 -8.44
CA ARG A 106 -10.21 -15.79 -7.28
C ARG A 106 -10.16 -14.92 -6.02
N ASP A 107 -11.19 -15.09 -5.19
CA ASP A 107 -11.36 -14.38 -3.92
C ASP A 107 -11.46 -12.86 -4.08
N ALA A 108 -11.81 -12.39 -5.28
CA ALA A 108 -12.10 -10.98 -5.52
C ALA A 108 -13.45 -10.62 -4.88
N ARG A 109 -13.47 -9.47 -4.23
CA ARG A 109 -14.67 -8.84 -3.66
C ARG A 109 -14.89 -7.46 -4.29
N PRO A 110 -16.12 -6.93 -4.29
CA PRO A 110 -16.35 -5.52 -4.61
C PRO A 110 -15.46 -4.64 -3.72
N ALA A 111 -14.81 -3.64 -4.31
CA ALA A 111 -13.94 -2.75 -3.56
C ALA A 111 -14.76 -1.87 -2.61
N GLY A 112 -14.18 -1.56 -1.45
CA GLY A 112 -14.80 -0.67 -0.46
C GLY A 112 -14.74 0.80 -0.88
N PRO A 113 -14.98 1.75 0.05
CA PRO A 113 -14.65 3.15 -0.19
C PRO A 113 -13.17 3.30 -0.60
N PRO A 114 -12.81 4.30 -1.43
CA PRO A 114 -11.43 4.55 -1.81
C PRO A 114 -10.52 4.62 -0.58
N PRO A 115 -9.30 4.05 -0.64
CA PRO A 115 -8.40 4.08 0.50
C PRO A 115 -8.02 5.53 0.83
N GLN A 116 -7.76 5.79 2.10
CA GLN A 116 -7.20 7.06 2.51
C GLN A 116 -5.85 7.27 1.77
N PRO A 117 -5.63 8.45 1.16
CA PRO A 117 -4.33 8.77 0.58
C PRO A 117 -3.23 8.58 1.61
N ALA A 118 -2.06 8.10 1.16
CA ALA A 118 -0.90 8.00 2.04
C ALA A 118 -0.64 9.36 2.70
N PRO A 119 -0.28 9.39 4.01
CA PRO A 119 0.16 10.63 4.65
C PRO A 119 1.32 11.24 3.86
N GLU A 120 1.40 12.57 3.78
CA GLU A 120 2.47 13.26 3.07
C GLU A 120 3.84 12.68 3.45
N PRO A 121 4.74 12.46 2.45
CA PRO A 121 6.00 11.81 2.71
C PRO A 121 6.80 12.64 3.73
N PRO A 122 7.27 12.02 4.83
CA PRO A 122 7.95 12.76 5.88
C PRO A 122 9.22 13.40 5.33
N ARG A 123 9.36 14.71 5.54
CA ARG A 123 10.60 15.45 5.29
C ARG A 123 11.55 15.30 6.48
N VAL A 124 12.74 14.80 6.21
CA VAL A 124 13.74 14.46 7.23
C VAL A 124 15.09 15.07 6.88
N GLN A 125 15.68 15.78 7.84
CA GLN A 125 17.00 16.36 7.63
C GLN A 125 18.12 15.35 7.86
N ARG A 126 19.09 15.33 6.95
CA ARG A 126 20.32 14.52 7.06
C ARG A 126 21.56 15.31 6.68
N ARG A 127 22.57 15.25 7.56
CA ARG A 127 23.90 15.79 7.27
C ARG A 127 24.65 14.83 6.36
N VAL A 128 25.19 15.36 5.28
CA VAL A 128 26.05 14.63 4.35
C VAL A 128 27.43 14.46 4.99
N SER A 129 27.95 13.24 4.96
CA SER A 129 29.31 12.94 5.43
C SER A 129 30.37 13.64 4.57
N CYS A 130 31.61 13.73 5.08
CA CYS A 130 32.74 14.25 4.30
C CYS A 130 33.00 13.47 3.00
N ARG A 131 32.53 12.22 2.90
CA ARG A 131 32.60 11.39 1.68
C ARG A 131 31.41 11.58 0.73
N GLY A 132 30.58 12.61 0.93
CA GLY A 132 29.49 12.93 0.02
C GLY A 132 28.30 11.94 0.06
N ALA A 133 28.11 11.26 1.18
CA ALA A 133 26.99 10.33 1.38
C ALA A 133 26.20 10.64 2.66
N LEU A 134 24.89 10.41 2.63
CA LEU A 134 24.01 10.49 3.78
C LEU A 134 23.39 9.12 4.08
N THR A 135 22.85 8.93 5.28
CA THR A 135 22.14 7.69 5.67
C THR A 135 20.73 7.99 6.13
N ILE A 136 19.74 7.33 5.54
CA ILE A 136 18.32 7.46 5.86
C ILE A 136 17.69 6.07 6.03
N ALA A 137 17.00 5.83 7.15
CA ALA A 137 16.41 4.53 7.49
C ALA A 137 17.39 3.32 7.32
N GLY A 138 18.69 3.54 7.56
CA GLY A 138 19.75 2.53 7.39
C GLY A 138 20.25 2.34 5.95
N GLN A 139 19.68 3.04 4.96
CA GLN A 139 20.16 3.06 3.57
C GLN A 139 21.14 4.22 3.36
N ARG A 140 22.31 3.92 2.79
CA ARG A 140 23.32 4.92 2.41
C ARG A 140 23.04 5.42 1.00
N VAL A 141 22.99 6.74 0.81
CA VAL A 141 22.77 7.39 -0.48
C VAL A 141 23.93 8.34 -0.77
N HIS A 142 24.54 8.21 -1.95
CA HIS A 142 25.62 9.08 -2.41
C HIS A 142 25.03 10.28 -3.15
N VAL A 143 25.29 11.48 -2.63
CA VAL A 143 24.82 12.75 -3.19
C VAL A 143 25.95 13.55 -3.84
N GLY A 144 27.21 13.18 -3.56
CA GLY A 144 28.40 13.82 -4.12
C GLY A 144 29.18 14.65 -3.11
N LEU A 145 30.48 14.83 -3.39
CA LEU A 145 31.41 15.54 -2.50
C LEU A 145 31.11 17.04 -2.39
N LEU A 146 30.48 17.64 -3.41
CA LEU A 146 30.08 19.05 -3.41
C LEU A 146 29.14 19.40 -2.24
N HIS A 147 28.32 18.44 -1.80
CA HIS A 147 27.37 18.62 -0.71
C HIS A 147 27.91 18.15 0.64
N ALA A 148 29.19 17.78 0.74
CA ALA A 148 29.80 17.31 1.97
C ALA A 148 29.64 18.32 3.12
N GLY A 149 29.18 17.85 4.28
CA GLY A 149 28.96 18.70 5.46
C GLY A 149 27.69 19.55 5.42
N ARG A 150 26.95 19.59 4.30
CA ARG A 150 25.64 20.25 4.25
C ARG A 150 24.55 19.39 4.89
N THR A 151 23.48 20.04 5.32
CA THR A 151 22.26 19.37 5.80
C THR A 151 21.23 19.44 4.69
N LEU A 152 20.84 18.28 4.18
CA LEU A 152 19.88 18.15 3.09
C LEU A 152 18.54 17.66 3.64
N ASP A 153 17.45 18.11 3.02
CA ASP A 153 16.10 17.62 3.30
C ASP A 153 15.83 16.37 2.46
N VAL A 154 15.42 15.30 3.11
CA VAL A 154 15.11 14.02 2.48
C VAL A 154 13.62 13.78 2.60
N GLU A 155 12.92 13.85 1.48
CA GLU A 155 11.53 13.42 1.36
C GLU A 155 11.53 11.91 1.12
N ALA A 156 11.05 11.16 2.12
CA ALA A 156 11.08 9.72 2.10
C ALA A 156 9.69 9.15 1.83
N ALA A 157 9.36 8.99 0.54
CA ALA A 157 8.20 8.23 0.11
C ALA A 157 8.42 6.72 0.34
N ASP A 158 7.41 5.91 0.01
CA ASP A 158 7.48 4.45 0.21
C ASP A 158 8.55 3.78 -0.65
N THR A 159 8.83 4.35 -1.82
CA THR A 159 9.62 3.72 -2.88
C THR A 159 10.78 4.55 -3.34
N THR A 160 10.79 5.83 -2.94
CA THR A 160 11.66 6.85 -3.50
C THR A 160 12.14 7.77 -2.39
N LEU A 161 13.41 8.10 -2.46
CA LEU A 161 14.08 9.10 -1.63
C LEU A 161 14.41 10.27 -2.54
N ARG A 162 13.76 11.41 -2.30
CA ARG A 162 14.10 12.66 -2.96
C ARG A 162 14.91 13.51 -2.01
N ILE A 163 16.07 13.96 -2.46
CA ILE A 163 17.02 14.69 -1.64
C ILE A 163 17.13 16.11 -2.17
N TYR A 164 16.89 17.08 -1.30
CA TYR A 164 16.81 18.50 -1.59
C TYR A 164 17.87 19.29 -0.84
N ASP A 165 18.42 20.31 -1.48
CA ASP A 165 19.18 21.40 -0.85
C ASP A 165 18.29 22.66 -0.90
N GLY A 166 17.55 22.94 0.17
CA GLY A 166 16.44 23.91 0.15
C GLY A 166 15.30 23.44 -0.76
N ASP A 167 15.01 24.20 -1.81
CA ASP A 167 13.99 23.85 -2.81
C ASP A 167 14.55 23.11 -4.04
N GLN A 168 15.89 22.97 -4.14
CA GLN A 168 16.54 22.34 -5.28
C GLN A 168 16.62 20.81 -5.09
N LEU A 169 15.99 20.05 -5.99
CA LEU A 169 16.15 18.59 -6.05
C LEU A 169 17.57 18.23 -6.53
N ILE A 170 18.35 17.59 -5.67
CA ILE A 170 19.72 17.16 -5.97
C ILE A 170 19.71 15.77 -6.59
N THR A 171 18.97 14.84 -6.01
CA THR A 171 18.87 13.48 -6.53
C THR A 171 17.57 12.79 -6.11
N GLU A 172 17.11 11.90 -6.97
CA GLU A 172 16.02 10.96 -6.70
C GLU A 172 16.59 9.54 -6.78
N THR A 173 16.36 8.74 -5.73
CA THR A 173 16.89 7.37 -5.64
C THR A 173 15.82 6.42 -5.11
N ALA A 174 15.84 5.16 -5.53
CA ALA A 174 14.93 4.16 -5.00
C ALA A 174 15.16 3.94 -3.49
N ARG A 175 14.09 3.96 -2.70
CA ARG A 175 14.11 3.53 -1.30
C ARG A 175 14.19 2.00 -1.29
N THR A 176 15.27 1.47 -0.74
CA THR A 176 15.52 0.03 -0.59
C THR A 176 15.37 -0.44 0.87
N THR A 177 14.81 0.39 1.75
CA THR A 177 14.63 0.08 3.17
C THR A 177 13.18 0.28 3.63
N ALA A 178 12.63 -0.73 4.29
CA ALA A 178 11.31 -0.69 4.94
C ALA A 178 11.36 -0.17 6.38
N LYS A 179 12.56 0.13 6.91
CA LYS A 179 12.71 0.55 8.32
C LYS A 179 12.01 1.90 8.54
N PRO A 180 11.27 2.06 9.65
CA PRO A 180 10.69 3.35 10.00
C PRO A 180 11.81 4.36 10.26
N ILE A 181 11.56 5.62 9.91
CA ILE A 181 12.53 6.69 10.17
C ILE A 181 12.42 7.09 11.64
N ALA A 182 13.36 6.63 12.45
CA ALA A 182 13.34 6.88 13.89
C ALA A 182 13.71 8.33 14.28
N ARG A 183 14.40 9.08 13.41
CA ARG A 183 14.96 10.41 13.74
C ARG A 183 14.68 11.43 12.64
N PHE A 184 13.82 12.40 12.92
CA PHE A 184 13.36 13.39 11.93
C PHE A 184 14.27 14.62 11.80
N LYS A 185 15.04 14.95 12.85
CA LYS A 185 16.00 16.08 12.85
C LYS A 185 17.44 15.63 13.12
N VAL A 186 18.39 16.28 12.47
CA VAL A 186 19.83 16.04 12.66
C VAL A 186 20.25 16.32 14.10
N ARG A 187 19.63 17.31 14.76
CA ARG A 187 19.85 17.66 16.17
C ARG A 187 18.53 17.63 16.95
N LYS A 188 18.60 17.27 18.24
CA LYS A 188 17.54 17.57 19.21
C LYS A 188 17.44 19.11 19.28
N PRO A 189 16.25 19.73 19.17
CA PRO A 189 16.15 21.16 19.39
C PRO A 189 16.72 21.46 20.78
N GLU A 190 17.76 22.29 20.83
CA GLU A 190 18.27 22.81 22.09
C GLU A 190 17.16 23.71 22.64
N LEU A 191 16.69 23.43 23.86
CA LEU A 191 15.77 24.32 24.55
C LEU A 191 16.43 25.71 24.60
N PRO A 192 15.69 26.80 24.34
CA PRO A 192 16.25 28.14 24.47
C PRO A 192 16.87 28.27 25.86
N ARG A 193 18.18 28.50 25.94
CA ARG A 193 18.83 28.86 27.20
C ARG A 193 18.20 30.17 27.62
N GLN A 194 17.38 30.13 28.66
CA GLN A 194 16.88 31.33 29.31
C GLN A 194 18.10 32.14 29.73
N HIS A 195 18.33 33.27 29.06
CA HIS A 195 19.21 34.29 29.59
C HIS A 195 18.56 34.79 30.87
N GLN A 196 19.11 34.39 32.01
CA GLN A 196 18.86 35.09 33.25
C GLN A 196 19.46 36.48 33.07
N SER A 197 18.59 37.47 32.89
CA SER A 197 18.97 38.88 32.94
C SER A 197 19.58 39.16 34.31
N PRO A 198 20.70 39.88 34.41
CA PRO A 198 21.28 40.23 35.69
C PRO A 198 20.30 41.15 36.45
N THR A 199 19.97 40.76 37.67
CA THR A 199 19.31 41.60 38.66
C THR A 199 20.26 42.76 38.97
N THR A 200 19.93 43.96 38.50
CA THR A 200 20.52 45.20 39.00
C THR A 200 19.58 45.75 40.07
N ASP A 201 20.14 45.85 41.27
CA ASP A 201 19.78 46.63 42.48
C ASP A 201 18.43 47.35 42.52
#